data_AF-A0A227ICX4-F1
#
_entry.id   AF-A0A227ICX4-F1
#
_cell.length_a   1.000
_cell.length_b   1.000
_cell.length_c   1.000
_cell.angle_alpha   90.00
_cell.angle_beta   90.00
_cell.angle_gamma   90.00
#
_symmetry.space_group_name_H-M   'P 1'
#
loop_
_entity.id
_entity.type
_entity.pdbx_description
1 polymer ?
#
loop_
_entity_poly.entity_id
_entity_poly.type
_entity_poly.pdbx_seq_one_letter_code
_entity_poly.pdbx_strand_id
1 'polypeptide(L)' 'YRLLLSLGRSLGKLGMRYGKKRVHIAKRNLELAFPAKTPEEVQHIVEENFKNTGMALIETGITWFWPTWRFKTLIVEK' A
#
# COMPACT_ATOMS: atom_id res chain seq x y z
N TYR A 1 -0.40 16.62 0.33
CA TYR A 1 -0.55 15.15 0.34
C TYR A 1 0.18 14.37 -0.78
N ARG A 2 0.26 14.89 -2.03
CA ARG A 2 0.86 14.17 -3.19
C ARG A 2 2.26 13.56 -2.97
N LEU A 3 3.15 14.26 -2.26
CA LEU A 3 4.49 13.76 -1.94
C LEU A 3 4.46 12.55 -1.00
N LEU A 4 3.60 12.59 0.03
CA LEU A 4 3.42 11.47 0.97
C LEU A 4 2.82 10.25 0.28
N LEU A 5 1.86 10.49 -0.63
CA LEU A 5 1.28 9.44 -1.45
C LEU A 5 2.34 8.78 -2.35
N SER A 6 3.17 9.57 -3.02
CA SER A 6 4.27 9.05 -3.84
C SER A 6 5.28 8.27 -3.00
N LEU A 7 5.64 8.78 -1.82
CA LEU A 7 6.57 8.14 -0.90
C LEU A 7 6.02 6.80 -0.40
N GLY A 8 4.78 6.76 0.07
CA GLY A 8 4.13 5.55 0.58
C GLY A 8 3.98 4.48 -0.50
N ARG A 9 3.52 4.84 -1.70
CA ARG A 9 3.41 3.89 -2.82
C ARG A 9 4.78 3.38 -3.28
N SER A 10 5.80 4.25 -3.27
CA SER A 10 7.19 3.85 -3.61
C SER A 10 7.76 2.91 -2.55
N LEU A 11 7.50 3.16 -1.27
CA LEU A 11 7.87 2.27 -0.16
C LEU A 11 7.23 0.89 -0.33
N GLY A 12 5.94 0.84 -0.67
CA GLY A 12 5.24 -0.40 -0.98
C GLY A 12 5.88 -1.17 -2.14
N LYS A 13 6.21 -0.47 -3.24
CA LYS A 13 6.89 -1.05 -4.41
C LYS A 13 8.30 -1.56 -4.08
N LEU A 14 9.07 -0.84 -3.27
CA LEU A 14 10.36 -1.31 -2.76
C LEU A 14 10.19 -2.54 -1.86
N GLY A 15 9.16 -2.52 -1.00
CA GLY A 15 8.77 -3.64 -0.14
C GLY A 15 8.50 -4.92 -0.93
N MET A 16 7.97 -4.84 -2.15
CA MET A 16 7.81 -6.00 -3.03
C MET A 16 9.15 -6.63 -3.44
N ARG A 17 10.19 -5.80 -3.67
CA ARG A 17 11.52 -6.27 -4.10
C ARG A 17 12.25 -7.02 -2.97
N TYR A 18 12.11 -6.55 -1.74
CA TYR A 18 12.73 -7.17 -0.56
C TYR A 18 11.88 -8.29 0.04
N GLY A 19 10.55 -8.16 -0.03
CA GLY A 19 9.56 -9.04 0.58
C GLY A 19 9.03 -10.14 -0.35
N LYS A 20 9.90 -10.80 -1.14
CA LYS A 20 9.47 -11.80 -2.15
C LYS A 20 8.52 -12.87 -1.61
N LYS A 21 8.74 -13.34 -0.37
CA LYS A 21 7.84 -14.29 0.31
C LYS A 21 6.45 -13.72 0.54
N ARG A 22 6.34 -12.45 0.95
CA ARG A 22 5.07 -11.76 1.17
C ARG A 22 4.33 -11.54 -0.15
N VAL A 23 5.04 -11.19 -1.22
CA VAL A 23 4.47 -11.06 -2.57
C VAL A 23 3.90 -12.39 -3.04
N HIS A 24 4.65 -13.49 -2.86
CA HIS A 24 4.19 -14.82 -3.24
C HIS A 24 2.92 -15.24 -2.48
N ILE A 25 2.89 -15.01 -1.16
CA ILE A 25 1.70 -15.32 -0.33
C ILE A 25 0.49 -14.49 -0.78
N ALA A 26 0.67 -13.17 -0.98
CA ALA A 26 -0.42 -12.30 -1.44
C ALA A 26 -0.96 -12.73 -2.81
N LYS A 27 -0.05 -13.07 -3.75
CA LYS A 27 -0.43 -13.60 -5.06
C LYS A 27 -1.23 -14.88 -4.92
N ARG A 28 -0.75 -15.86 -4.14
CA ARG A 28 -1.45 -17.13 -3.96
C ARG A 28 -2.82 -16.96 -3.31
N ASN A 29 -2.92 -16.08 -2.31
CA ASN A 29 -4.20 -15.77 -1.68
C ASN A 29 -5.20 -15.15 -2.66
N LEU A 30 -4.74 -14.28 -3.56
CA LEU A 30 -5.60 -13.64 -4.57
C LEU A 30 -6.00 -14.62 -5.69
N GLU A 31 -5.12 -15.51 -6.12
CA GLU A 31 -5.47 -16.60 -7.05
C GLU A 31 -6.56 -17.51 -6.47
N LEU A 32 -6.47 -17.83 -5.17
CA LEU A 32 -7.45 -18.66 -4.48
C LEU A 32 -8.77 -17.92 -4.26
N ALA A 33 -8.72 -16.64 -3.89
CA ALA A 33 -9.91 -15.83 -3.61
C ALA A 33 -10.67 -15.42 -4.89
N PHE A 34 -9.96 -15.28 -6.02
CA PHE A 34 -10.51 -14.80 -7.28
C PHE A 34 -10.14 -15.73 -8.45
N PRO A 35 -10.67 -16.96 -8.49
CA PRO A 35 -10.28 -17.97 -9.49
C PRO A 35 -10.65 -17.60 -10.93
N ALA A 36 -11.59 -16.67 -11.13
CA ALA A 36 -12.01 -16.19 -12.45
C ALA A 36 -11.10 -15.09 -13.04
N LYS A 37 -10.15 -14.56 -12.26
CA LYS A 37 -9.26 -13.49 -12.71
C LYS A 37 -8.06 -14.03 -13.46
N THR A 38 -7.59 -13.29 -14.46
CA THR A 38 -6.37 -13.67 -15.18
C THR A 38 -5.13 -13.46 -14.31
N PRO A 39 -4.01 -14.14 -14.62
CA PRO A 39 -2.74 -13.94 -13.91
C PRO A 39 -2.28 -12.47 -13.89
N GLU A 40 -2.55 -11.72 -14.95
CA GLU A 40 -2.20 -10.30 -15.09
C GLU A 40 -3.06 -9.43 -14.16
N GLU A 41 -4.36 -9.69 -14.08
CA GLU A 41 -5.26 -9.00 -13.15
C GLU A 41 -4.86 -9.25 -11.69
N VAL A 42 -4.54 -10.51 -11.35
CA VAL A 42 -4.05 -10.87 -10.03
C VAL A 42 -2.76 -10.12 -9.72
N GLN A 43 -1.80 -10.10 -10.64
CA GLN A 43 -0.54 -9.38 -10.47
C GLN A 43 -0.77 -7.88 -10.26
N HIS A 44 -1.70 -7.26 -11.00
CA HIS A 44 -2.08 -5.86 -10.81
C HIS A 44 -2.66 -5.61 -9.42
N ILE A 45 -3.54 -6.49 -8.93
CA ILE A 45 -4.12 -6.39 -7.58
C ILE A 45 -3.04 -6.56 -6.50
N VAL A 46 -2.11 -7.49 -6.69
CA VAL A 46 -0.95 -7.66 -5.78
C VAL A 46 -0.17 -6.36 -5.71
N GLU A 47 0.22 -5.78 -6.85
CA GLU A 47 0.97 -4.53 -6.88
C GLU A 47 0.26 -3.37 -6.19
N GLU A 48 -1.03 -3.20 -6.46
CA GLU A 48 -1.84 -2.17 -5.81
C GLU A 48 -1.98 -2.42 -4.30
N ASN A 49 -2.13 -3.68 -3.87
CA ASN A 49 -2.17 -4.04 -2.45
C ASN A 49 -0.89 -3.60 -1.72
N PHE A 50 0.29 -3.85 -2.30
CA PHE A 50 1.57 -3.43 -1.69
C PHE A 50 1.74 -1.91 -1.70
N LYS A 51 1.36 -1.21 -2.79
CA LYS A 51 1.39 0.25 -2.84
C LYS A 51 0.48 0.86 -1.76
N ASN A 52 -0.72 0.33 -1.58
CA ASN A 52 -1.66 0.76 -0.55
C ASN A 52 -1.15 0.44 0.86
N THR A 53 -0.52 -0.71 1.06
CA THR A 53 0.11 -1.08 2.34
C THR A 53 1.24 -0.11 2.69
N GLY A 54 2.08 0.25 1.72
CA GLY A 54 3.13 1.25 1.94
C GLY A 54 2.57 2.64 2.28
N MET A 55 1.46 3.04 1.66
CA MET A 55 0.74 4.26 2.04
C MET A 55 0.18 4.17 3.46
N ALA A 56 -0.43 3.04 3.83
CA ALA A 56 -0.98 2.85 5.17
C ALA A 56 0.09 2.94 6.28
N LEU A 57 1.32 2.48 6.01
CA LEU A 57 2.46 2.69 6.93
C LEU A 57 2.78 4.18 7.12
N ILE A 58 2.75 4.97 6.05
CA ILE A 58 2.94 6.43 6.13
C ILE A 58 1.80 7.08 6.92
N GLU A 59 0.55 6.72 6.63
CA GLU A 59 -0.62 7.24 7.36
C GLU A 59 -0.60 6.88 8.85
N THR A 60 -0.14 5.67 9.18
CA THR A 60 0.04 5.22 10.57
C THR A 60 1.12 6.05 11.27
N GLY A 61 2.27 6.25 10.63
CA GLY A 61 3.34 7.10 11.16
C GLY A 61 2.90 8.55 11.36
N ILE A 62 2.15 9.11 10.41
CA ILE A 62 1.53 10.43 10.56
C ILE A 62 0.63 10.46 11.80
N THR A 63 -0.27 9.47 11.93
CA THR A 63 -1.26 9.42 13.02
C THR A 63 -0.60 9.34 14.40
N TRP A 64 0.53 8.62 14.51
CA TRP A 64 1.22 8.40 15.78
C TRP A 64 2.15 9.56 16.16
N PHE A 65 2.85 10.14 15.19
CA PHE A 65 3.95 11.07 15.45
C PHE A 65 3.63 12.53 15.16
N TRP A 66 2.58 12.86 14.38
CA TRP A 66 2.25 14.26 14.15
C TRP A 66 1.36 14.86 15.24
N PRO A 67 1.66 16.12 15.63
CA PRO A 67 0.78 16.85 16.52
C PRO A 67 -0.56 17.17 15.81
N THR A 68 -1.65 17.17 16.58
CA THR A 68 -3.03 17.22 16.08
C THR A 68 -3.30 18.44 15.18
N TRP A 69 -2.62 19.57 15.42
CA TRP A 69 -2.74 20.79 14.60
C TRP A 69 -2.29 20.59 13.15
N ARG A 70 -1.28 19.76 12.90
CA ARG A 70 -0.77 19.44 11.57
C ARG A 70 -1.58 18.34 10.88
N PHE A 71 -2.17 17.44 11.66
CA PHE A 71 -3.03 16.38 11.14
C PHE A 71 -4.38 16.93 10.66
N LYS A 72 -4.99 17.88 11.40
CA LYS A 72 -6.26 18.52 11.02
C LYS A 72 -6.23 19.17 9.64
N THR A 73 -5.13 19.81 9.27
CA THR A 73 -5.00 20.43 7.93
C THR A 73 -4.94 19.43 6.79
N LEU A 74 -4.64 18.15 7.05
CA LEU A 74 -4.56 17.11 6.03
C LEU A 74 -5.84 16.28 5.88
N ILE A 75 -6.65 16.17 6.94
CA ILE A 75 -7.96 15.50 6.86
C ILE A 75 -8.98 16.40 6.15
N VAL A 76 -8.93 17.72 6.38
CA VAL A 76 -9.88 18.66 5.78
C VAL A 76 -9.70 18.79 4.25
N GLU A 77 -8.55 18.38 3.70
CA GLU A 77 -8.31 18.29 2.25
C GLU A 77 -8.77 16.97 1.59
N LYS A 78 -9.26 15.98 2.36
CA LYS A 78 -9.64 14.64 1.87
C LYS A 78 -11.14 14.44 1.93
#